data_AF-A0A9X3LDW6-F1
#
_entry.id   AF-A0A9X3LDW6-F1
#
_cell.length_a   1.000
_cell.length_b   1.000
_cell.length_c   1.000
_cell.angle_alpha   90.00
_cell.angle_beta   90.00
_cell.angle_gamma   90.00
#
_symmetry.space_group_name_H-M   'P 1'
#
loop_
_entity.id
_entity.type
_entity.pdbx_description
1 polymer ?
#
loop_
_entity_poly.entity_id
_entity_poly.type
_entity_poly.pdbx_seq_one_letter_code
_entity_poly.pdbx_strand_id
1 'polypeptide(L)'
;MSVKYEELFELVRPALESKVFEFRLYNYDSVTDVDVWHYCINKKWRKRDILEMRVSEMVNDILETSPAQYMTHTQIEDFRTSNWFSDINKDDLQELLKPNSKASKTEIVFAKSSES
;
A
#
# COMPACT_ATOMS: atom_id res chain seq x y z
N MET A 1 18.86 16.86 16.76
CA MET A 1 19.03 16.56 15.32
C MET A 1 17.75 16.74 14.48
N SER A 2 16.57 17.01 15.09
CA SER A 2 15.29 17.15 14.36
C SER A 2 15.18 18.37 13.44
N VAL A 3 15.85 19.49 13.78
CA VAL A 3 15.68 20.77 13.08
C VAL A 3 16.05 20.70 11.59
N LYS A 4 17.10 19.94 11.24
CA LYS A 4 17.54 19.82 9.84
C LYS A 4 16.60 19.01 8.95
N TYR A 5 15.91 18.02 9.51
CA TYR A 5 14.94 17.21 8.75
C TYR A 5 13.68 18.02 8.44
N GLU A 6 13.24 18.84 9.39
CA GLU A 6 12.12 19.77 9.20
C GLU A 6 12.43 20.78 8.08
N GLU A 7 13.62 21.37 8.10
CA GLU A 7 14.05 22.31 7.05
C GLU A 7 14.08 21.67 5.65
N LEU A 8 14.61 20.44 5.55
CA LEU A 8 14.61 19.69 4.29
C LEU A 8 13.20 19.33 3.83
N PHE A 9 12.33 18.94 4.76
CA PHE A 9 10.92 18.64 4.49
C PHE A 9 10.21 19.87 3.91
N GLU A 10 10.35 21.03 4.53
CA GLU A 10 9.76 22.28 4.03
C GLU A 10 10.30 22.68 2.65
N LEU A 11 11.59 22.45 2.39
CA LEU A 11 12.20 22.74 1.08
C LEU A 11 11.61 21.86 -0.04
N VAL A 12 11.31 20.59 0.24
CA VAL A 12 10.75 19.66 -0.76
C VAL A 12 9.22 19.57 -0.71
N ARG A 13 8.56 20.24 0.24
CA ARG A 13 7.11 20.26 0.43
C ARG A 13 6.33 20.48 -0.88
N PRO A 14 6.72 21.41 -1.79
CA PRO A 14 6.01 21.57 -3.07
C PRO A 14 6.02 20.31 -3.94
N ALA A 15 7.11 19.54 -3.93
CA ALA A 15 7.20 18.27 -4.66
C ALA A 15 6.36 17.17 -4.00
N LEU A 16 6.33 17.14 -2.66
CA LEU A 16 5.49 16.22 -1.89
C LEU A 16 4.00 16.48 -2.15
N GLU A 17 3.57 17.74 -2.09
CA GLU A 17 2.19 18.14 -2.40
C GLU A 17 1.79 17.78 -3.83
N SER A 18 2.68 18.02 -4.80
CA SER A 18 2.45 17.61 -6.19
C SER A 18 2.29 16.09 -6.31
N LYS A 19 3.05 15.31 -5.54
CA LYS A 19 2.96 13.85 -5.54
C LYS A 19 1.69 13.35 -4.87
N VAL A 20 1.27 13.97 -3.77
CA VAL A 20 -0.01 13.68 -3.11
C VAL A 20 -1.18 13.97 -4.06
N PHE A 21 -1.13 15.08 -4.79
CA PHE A 21 -2.16 15.40 -5.78
C PHE A 21 -2.23 14.35 -6.91
N GLU A 22 -1.08 13.90 -7.41
CA GLU A 22 -1.02 12.79 -8.36
C GLU A 22 -1.63 11.52 -7.77
N PHE A 23 -1.32 11.17 -6.53
CA PHE A 23 -1.87 9.99 -5.86
C PHE A 23 -3.38 10.05 -5.69
N ARG A 24 -3.95 11.23 -5.39
CA ARG A 24 -5.40 11.45 -5.37
C ARG A 24 -6.05 11.18 -6.73
N LEU A 25 -5.39 11.53 -7.83
CA LEU A 25 -5.88 11.22 -9.18
C LEU A 25 -6.00 9.70 -9.43
N TYR A 26 -5.22 8.89 -8.70
CA TYR A 26 -5.31 7.43 -8.68
C TYR A 26 -6.18 6.87 -7.53
N ASN A 27 -7.06 7.70 -6.94
CA ASN A 27 -7.96 7.34 -5.84
C ASN A 27 -7.26 6.99 -4.52
N TYR A 28 -6.06 7.52 -4.28
CA TYR A 28 -5.35 7.39 -2.99
C TYR A 28 -5.54 8.63 -2.11
N ASP A 29 -6.79 8.90 -1.74
CA ASP A 29 -7.18 10.15 -1.08
C ASP A 29 -6.66 10.32 0.36
N SER A 30 -6.31 9.21 1.02
CA SER A 30 -5.80 9.19 2.39
C SER A 30 -4.32 9.53 2.53
N VAL A 31 -3.56 9.57 1.42
CA VAL A 31 -2.11 9.78 1.48
C VAL A 31 -1.78 11.25 1.77
N THR A 32 -0.91 11.47 2.75
CA THR A 32 -0.40 12.79 3.12
C THR A 32 1.03 13.02 2.64
N ASP A 33 1.46 14.29 2.64
CA ASP A 33 2.84 14.69 2.37
C ASP A 33 3.84 14.05 3.35
N VAL A 34 3.44 13.92 4.62
CA VAL A 34 4.19 13.23 5.67
C VAL A 34 4.37 11.74 5.36
N ASP A 35 3.33 11.07 4.84
CA ASP A 35 3.42 9.65 4.48
C ASP A 35 4.39 9.42 3.32
N VAL A 36 4.32 10.27 2.29
CA VAL A 36 5.24 10.22 1.14
C VAL A 36 6.68 10.48 1.59
N TRP A 37 6.88 11.44 2.50
CA TRP A 37 8.18 11.73 3.08
C TRP A 37 8.75 10.55 3.88
N HIS A 38 7.93 9.95 4.74
CA HIS A 38 8.31 8.73 5.48
C HIS A 38 8.68 7.59 4.54
N TYR A 39 7.93 7.38 3.46
CA TYR A 39 8.29 6.40 2.43
C TYR A 39 9.66 6.69 1.82
N CYS A 40 9.95 7.94 1.47
CA CYS A 40 11.24 8.31 0.91
C CYS A 40 12.39 8.00 1.88
N ILE A 41 12.27 8.39 3.15
CA ILE A 41 13.29 8.10 4.18
C ILE A 41 13.48 6.60 4.36
N ASN A 42 12.39 5.86 4.56
CA ASN A 42 12.44 4.45 4.98
C ASN A 42 12.75 3.50 3.83
N LYS A 43 12.44 3.87 2.58
CA LYS A 43 12.62 3.01 1.41
C LYS A 43 13.64 3.57 0.41
N LYS A 44 13.42 4.75 -0.15
CA LYS A 44 14.28 5.29 -1.23
C LYS A 44 15.66 5.71 -0.72
N TRP A 45 15.72 6.32 0.45
CA TRP A 45 16.94 6.91 1.01
C TRP A 45 17.55 6.11 2.16
N ARG A 46 17.04 4.90 2.42
CA ARG A 46 17.50 4.01 3.51
C ARG A 46 19.03 3.85 3.61
N LYS A 47 19.73 3.87 2.47
CA LYS A 47 21.18 3.67 2.37
C LYS A 47 21.95 4.96 2.04
N ARG A 48 21.30 6.13 2.10
CA ARG A 48 21.88 7.43 1.76
C ARG A 48 21.93 8.31 3.00
N ASP A 49 22.87 9.25 3.01
CA ASP A 49 22.90 10.30 4.03
C ASP A 49 22.02 11.47 3.59
N ILE A 50 20.83 11.56 4.18
CA ILE A 50 19.79 12.54 3.81
C ILE A 50 20.28 13.97 4.01
N LEU A 51 21.18 14.22 4.97
CA LEU A 51 21.67 15.57 5.26
C LEU A 51 22.69 16.08 4.23
N GLU A 52 23.30 15.18 3.46
CA GLU A 52 24.27 15.49 2.40
C GLU A 52 23.62 15.44 1.00
N MET A 53 22.38 14.97 0.89
CA MET A 53 21.66 14.93 -0.37
C MET A 53 21.30 16.33 -0.86
N ARG A 54 21.40 16.56 -2.17
CA ARG A 54 20.95 17.82 -2.75
C ARG A 54 19.43 17.85 -2.82
N VAL A 55 18.84 19.02 -2.53
CA VAL A 55 17.38 19.23 -2.64
C VAL A 55 16.85 18.85 -4.02
N SER A 56 17.59 19.14 -5.10
CA SER A 56 17.20 18.75 -6.46
C SER A 56 17.12 17.24 -6.66
N GLU A 57 18.01 16.48 -6.02
CA GLU A 57 17.99 15.01 -6.06
C GLU A 57 16.80 14.47 -5.28
N MET A 58 16.49 15.06 -4.12
CA MET A 58 15.33 14.69 -3.31
C MET A 58 14.02 14.97 -4.06
N VAL A 59 13.90 16.14 -4.68
CA VAL A 59 12.74 16.50 -5.50
C VAL A 59 12.58 15.53 -6.66
N ASN A 60 13.66 15.21 -7.38
CA ASN A 60 13.60 14.23 -8.46
C ASN A 60 13.15 12.85 -7.95
N ASP A 61 13.74 12.37 -6.85
CA ASP A 61 13.38 11.08 -6.26
C ASP A 61 11.91 11.02 -5.82
N ILE A 62 11.37 12.11 -5.26
CA ILE A 62 9.96 12.24 -4.88
C ILE A 62 9.08 12.14 -6.14
N LEU A 63 9.34 12.97 -7.15
CA LEU A 63 8.52 13.05 -8.35
C LEU A 63 8.59 11.78 -9.22
N GLU A 64 9.71 11.05 -9.20
CA GLU A 64 9.86 9.76 -9.89
C GLU A 64 9.11 8.62 -9.18
N THR A 65 8.70 8.80 -7.92
CA THR A 65 7.97 7.75 -7.19
C THR A 65 6.63 7.49 -7.83
N SER A 66 6.42 6.26 -8.29
CA SER A 66 5.13 5.86 -8.87
C SER A 66 4.14 5.40 -7.79
N PRO A 67 2.82 5.55 -8.02
CA PRO A 67 1.82 5.06 -7.09
C PRO A 67 1.93 3.56 -6.80
N ALA A 68 2.29 2.76 -7.81
CA ALA A 68 2.52 1.32 -7.65
C ALA A 68 3.72 1.00 -6.72
N GLN A 69 4.81 1.76 -6.84
CA GLN A 69 6.01 1.60 -6.00
C GLN A 69 5.76 2.00 -4.55
N TYR A 70 4.90 3.00 -4.33
CA TYR A 70 4.42 3.42 -3.02
C TYR A 70 3.53 2.33 -2.40
N MET A 71 2.49 1.90 -3.11
CA MET A 71 1.51 0.92 -2.64
C MET A 71 2.12 -0.42 -2.25
N THR A 72 3.08 -0.93 -3.03
CA THR A 72 3.79 -2.18 -2.70
C THR A 72 4.51 -2.08 -1.35
N HIS A 73 4.91 -0.88 -0.91
CA HIS A 73 5.49 -0.67 0.42
C HIS A 73 4.43 -0.54 1.49
N THR A 74 3.42 0.30 1.26
CA THR A 74 2.36 0.60 2.24
C THR A 74 1.55 -0.64 2.59
N GLN A 75 1.18 -1.48 1.61
CA GLN A 75 0.47 -2.75 1.90
C GLN A 75 1.28 -3.70 2.78
N ILE A 76 2.61 -3.74 2.60
CA ILE A 76 3.49 -4.60 3.41
C ILE A 76 3.69 -4.02 4.82
N GLU A 77 3.77 -2.70 4.94
CA GLU A 77 3.87 -2.03 6.23
C GLU A 77 2.56 -2.10 7.01
N ASP A 78 1.41 -1.76 6.41
CA ASP A 78 0.09 -1.89 7.03
C ASP A 78 -0.21 -3.32 7.43
N PHE A 79 0.19 -4.32 6.65
CA PHE A 79 0.08 -5.73 7.05
C PHE A 79 0.95 -6.10 8.26
N ARG A 80 2.03 -5.35 8.53
CA ARG A 80 2.94 -5.58 9.66
C ARG A 80 2.60 -4.74 10.89
N THR A 81 2.09 -3.53 10.72
CA THR A 81 1.79 -2.58 11.80
C THR A 81 0.32 -2.54 12.17
N SER A 82 -0.58 -2.75 11.21
CA SER A 82 -1.99 -2.80 11.53
C SER A 82 -2.28 -4.14 12.17
N ASN A 83 -2.72 -4.02 13.41
CA ASN A 83 -3.64 -4.92 14.07
C ASN A 83 -4.96 -5.01 13.25
N TRP A 84 -4.89 -5.19 11.92
CA TRP A 84 -6.00 -5.12 10.96
C TRP A 84 -7.10 -6.15 11.28
N PHE A 85 -6.71 -7.24 11.94
CA PHE A 85 -7.63 -8.25 12.46
C PHE A 85 -8.06 -8.01 13.92
N SER A 86 -7.75 -6.85 14.53
CA SER A 86 -8.21 -6.58 15.90
C SER A 86 -9.71 -6.41 15.97
N ASP A 87 -10.28 -5.81 14.93
CA ASP A 87 -11.72 -5.50 14.85
C ASP A 87 -12.50 -6.61 14.15
N ILE A 88 -11.81 -7.53 13.47
CA ILE A 88 -12.40 -8.70 12.83
C ILE A 88 -12.33 -9.87 13.83
N ASN A 89 -13.49 -10.38 14.24
CA ASN A 89 -13.51 -11.60 15.04
C ASN A 89 -12.82 -12.72 14.25
N LYS A 90 -11.91 -13.45 14.91
CA LYS A 90 -11.19 -14.59 14.34
C LYS A 90 -12.15 -15.60 13.70
N ASP A 91 -13.37 -15.73 14.21
CA ASP A 91 -14.37 -16.65 13.70
C ASP A 91 -14.91 -16.23 12.32
N ASP A 92 -15.18 -14.94 12.10
CA ASP A 92 -15.66 -14.40 10.82
C ASP A 92 -14.58 -14.51 9.74
N LEU A 93 -13.32 -14.27 10.12
CA LEU A 93 -12.17 -14.44 9.23
C LEU A 93 -11.99 -15.90 8.79
N GLN A 94 -12.18 -16.84 9.72
CA GLN A 94 -12.11 -18.28 9.44
C GLN A 94 -13.23 -18.71 8.49
N GLU A 95 -14.40 -18.07 8.53
CA GLU A 95 -15.47 -18.36 7.59
C GLU A 95 -15.14 -17.93 6.15
N LEU A 96 -14.57 -16.74 5.98
CA LEU A 96 -14.19 -16.21 4.67
C LEU A 96 -12.99 -16.94 4.03
N LEU A 97 -12.07 -17.44 4.85
CA LEU A 97 -10.89 -18.19 4.39
C LEU A 97 -11.18 -19.66 4.10
N LYS A 98 -12.40 -20.16 4.38
CA LYS A 98 -12.78 -21.51 3.98
C LYS A 98 -12.74 -21.60 2.46
N PRO A 99 -11.91 -22.47 1.88
CA PRO A 99 -11.94 -22.69 0.43
C PRO A 99 -13.34 -23.16 0.05
N ASN A 100 -13.97 -22.45 -0.90
CA ASN A 100 -15.31 -22.80 -1.38
C ASN A 100 -15.26 -24.16 -2.08
N SER A 101 -15.65 -25.22 -1.38
CA SER A 101 -15.67 -26.59 -1.89
C SER A 101 -16.85 -26.90 -2.80
N LYS A 102 -17.72 -25.93 -3.09
CA LYS A 102 -18.88 -26.10 -3.98
C LYS A 102 -18.50 -25.88 -5.45
N ALA A 103 -17.45 -26.56 -5.91
CA ALA A 103 -17.15 -26.74 -7.33
C ALA A 103 -16.77 -28.20 -7.61
N SER A 104 -17.56 -29.15 -7.11
CA SER A 104 -17.56 -30.52 -7.61
C SER A 104 -18.81 -31.27 -7.13
N LYS A 105 -19.84 -31.28 -7.99
CA LYS A 105 -20.79 -32.39 -8.25
C LYS A 105 -22.00 -31.84 -8.98
N THR A 106 -21.83 -31.54 -10.26
CA THR A 106 -22.93 -31.77 -11.20
C THR A 106 -22.91 -33.27 -11.48
N GLU A 107 -23.57 -34.05 -10.62
CA GLU A 107 -23.90 -35.44 -10.94
C GLU A 107 -24.83 -35.39 -12.17
N ILE A 108 -24.29 -35.81 -13.32
CA ILE A 108 -25.10 -36.07 -14.51
C ILE A 108 -25.99 -37.26 -14.15
N VAL A 109 -27.25 -36.98 -13.81
CA VAL A 109 -28.27 -37.99 -13.60
C VAL A 109 -28.68 -38.52 -14.98
N PHE A 110 -28.09 -39.64 -15.39
CA PHE A 110 -28.59 -40.42 -16.52
C PHE A 110 -29.94 -41.01 -16.13
N ALA A 111 -31.02 -40.48 -16.71
CA ALA A 111 -32.37 -40.99 -16.54
C ALA A 111 -32.43 -42.45 -17.01
N LYS A 112 -32.45 -43.39 -16.07
CA LYS A 112 -33.08 -44.69 -16.28
C LYS A 112 -34.55 -44.53 -15.95
N SER A 113 -35.36 -44.35 -16.98
CA SER A 113 -36.77 -44.72 -16.93
C SER A 113 -36.87 -46.12 -17.51
N SER A 114 -37.12 -47.11 -16.63
CA SER A 114 -37.85 -48.32 -16.98
C SER A 114 -39.27 -47.91 -17.44
N GLU A 115 -40.06 -48.64 -18.22
CA GLU A 115 -40.33 -50.08 -18.30
C GLU A 115 -41.27 -50.31 -19.51
N SER A 116 -41.22 -51.53 -20.07
CA SER A 116 -42.24 -52.29 -20.86
C SER A 116 -41.72 -52.80 -22.19
#